data_AF-A0AAW5RYM7-F1
#
_entry.id   AF-A0AAW5RYM7-F1
#
_cell.length_a   1.000
_cell.length_b   1.000
_cell.length_c   1.000
_cell.angle_alpha   90.00
_cell.angle_beta   90.00
_cell.angle_gamma   90.00
#
_symmetry.space_group_name_H-M   'P 1'
#
loop_
_entity.id
_entity.type
_entity.pdbx_description
1 polymer ?
#
loop_
_entity_poly.entity_id
_entity_poly.type
_entity_poly.pdbx_seq_one_letter_code
_entity_poly.pdbx_strand_id
1 'polypeptide(L)'
;DANGRLVLTSRDGRGIKIEGSIGGGSGILQKDYENYGRLSLIKNDGKDILISGSNLSTIGMGATQMISQASVSLRESKGRIDTNVADAMGFNAYKGGGKMIVTQSSVSALMETAGSGMSTGSGFSIGSGHNYSEIYANNVVFATAFSVAFGVSADAVAGNSQFVNF
;
A
#
# COMPACT_ATOMS: atom_id res chain seq x y z
N ASP A 1 5.19 -10.60 12.98
CA ASP A 1 3.77 -10.68 13.39
C ASP A 1 3.44 -12.16 13.59
N ALA A 2 2.17 -12.52 13.74
CA ALA A 2 1.75 -13.92 13.86
C ALA A 2 2.10 -14.78 12.63
N ASN A 3 2.40 -14.16 11.48
CA ASN A 3 2.79 -14.82 10.23
C ASN A 3 4.31 -14.79 9.99
N GLY A 4 5.11 -14.38 10.98
CA GLY A 4 6.58 -14.30 10.86
C GLY A 4 7.10 -13.06 10.13
N ARG A 5 6.27 -12.06 9.83
CA ARG A 5 6.69 -10.82 9.16
C ARG A 5 7.40 -9.86 10.13
N LEU A 6 8.37 -9.09 9.63
CA LEU A 6 8.92 -7.96 10.39
C LEU A 6 7.88 -6.83 10.45
N VAL A 7 7.60 -6.32 11.66
CA VAL A 7 6.69 -5.18 11.86
C VAL A 7 7.43 -4.10 12.63
N LEU A 8 7.54 -2.92 12.02
CA LEU A 8 8.05 -1.71 12.66
C LEU A 8 6.87 -0.80 12.95
N THR A 9 6.70 -0.39 14.21
CA THR A 9 5.59 0.47 14.63
C THR A 9 6.10 1.62 15.49
N SER A 10 5.47 2.78 15.31
CA SER A 10 5.76 4.00 16.04
C SER A 10 4.53 4.35 16.88
N ARG A 11 4.65 4.19 18.20
CA ARG A 11 3.52 4.36 19.13
C ARG A 11 2.98 5.79 19.16
N ASP A 12 3.88 6.75 18.98
CA ASP A 12 3.56 8.19 19.04
C ASP A 12 3.22 8.77 17.66
N GLY A 13 3.09 7.93 16.62
CA GLY A 13 2.77 8.38 15.27
C GLY A 13 3.90 9.10 14.54
N ARG A 14 5.16 8.97 15.00
CA ARG A 14 6.33 9.48 14.26
C ARG A 14 6.60 8.63 13.02
N GLY A 15 7.05 9.26 11.95
CA GLY A 15 7.52 8.53 10.77
C GLY A 15 8.70 7.62 11.06
N ILE A 16 8.76 6.51 10.34
CA ILE A 16 9.86 5.56 10.37
C ILE A 16 10.68 5.83 9.11
N LYS A 17 11.92 6.27 9.33
CA LYS A 17 12.93 6.42 8.28
C LYS A 17 14.08 5.48 8.58
N ILE A 18 14.36 4.56 7.65
CA ILE A 18 15.48 3.63 7.72
C ILE A 18 16.60 4.18 6.84
N GLU A 19 17.76 4.38 7.44
CA GLU A 19 18.99 4.74 6.73
C GLU A 19 19.92 3.51 6.65
N GLY A 20 20.76 3.46 5.62
CA GLY A 20 21.60 2.29 5.35
C GLY A 20 20.83 1.12 4.75
N SER A 21 21.28 -0.11 5.01
CA SER A 21 20.65 -1.34 4.50
C SER A 21 20.19 -2.22 5.65
N ILE A 22 18.90 -2.57 5.67
CA ILE A 22 18.32 -3.56 6.61
C ILE A 22 18.46 -5.00 6.08
N GLY A 23 18.97 -5.17 4.85
CA GLY A 23 19.12 -6.45 4.16
C GLY A 23 17.84 -6.92 3.46
N GLY A 24 18.00 -7.54 2.28
CA GLY A 24 16.89 -7.99 1.44
C GLY A 24 15.96 -9.00 2.14
N GLY A 25 16.49 -9.80 3.07
CA GLY A 25 15.71 -10.79 3.82
C GLY A 25 14.73 -10.20 4.84
N SER A 26 14.77 -8.89 5.11
CA SER A 26 13.85 -8.22 6.04
C SER A 26 12.40 -8.17 5.55
N GLY A 27 12.19 -8.31 4.24
CA GLY A 27 10.88 -8.16 3.61
C GLY A 27 10.38 -6.71 3.50
N ILE A 28 11.20 -5.73 3.89
CA ILE A 28 10.92 -4.30 3.71
C ILE A 28 11.59 -3.85 2.42
N LEU A 29 10.79 -3.44 1.44
CA LEU A 29 11.30 -2.90 0.18
C LEU A 29 11.90 -1.52 0.42
N GLN A 30 12.91 -1.14 -0.37
CA GLN A 30 13.56 0.16 -0.18
C GLN A 30 12.62 1.36 -0.35
N LYS A 31 11.58 1.22 -1.18
CA LYS A 31 10.51 2.24 -1.30
C LYS A 31 9.75 2.49 0.01
N ASP A 32 9.78 1.54 0.94
CA ASP A 32 9.09 1.58 2.22
C ASP A 32 10.03 1.97 3.38
N TYR A 33 11.29 2.31 3.09
CA TYR A 33 12.24 2.80 4.11
C TYR A 33 11.84 4.15 4.68
N GLU A 34 11.05 4.92 3.95
CA GLU A 34 10.50 6.19 4.41
C GLU A 34 8.97 6.07 4.45
N ASN A 35 8.43 5.92 5.66
CA ASN A 35 7.02 5.69 5.89
C ASN A 35 6.51 6.53 7.07
N TYR A 36 5.55 7.43 6.80
CA TYR A 36 4.94 8.33 7.78
C TYR A 36 3.56 7.88 8.26
N GLY A 37 3.16 6.64 7.93
CA GLY A 37 1.85 6.11 8.27
C GLY A 37 0.72 6.65 7.37
N ARG A 38 -0.51 6.51 7.85
CA ARG A 38 -1.75 6.95 7.18
C ARG A 38 -2.52 7.90 8.09
N LEU A 39 -3.25 8.83 7.47
CA LEU A 39 -4.23 9.66 8.16
C LEU A 39 -5.63 9.08 7.94
N SER A 40 -6.40 8.98 9.03
CA SER A 40 -7.81 8.60 9.02
C SER A 40 -8.63 9.73 9.60
N LEU A 41 -9.68 10.15 8.89
CA LEU A 41 -10.58 11.22 9.29
C LEU A 41 -11.99 10.65 9.39
N ILE A 42 -12.70 11.02 10.45
CA ILE A 42 -14.04 10.50 10.72
C ILE A 42 -14.97 11.70 10.87
N LYS A 43 -16.09 11.67 10.15
CA LYS A 43 -17.18 12.63 10.27
C LYS A 43 -18.47 11.90 10.63
N ASN A 44 -19.32 12.53 11.42
CA ASN A 44 -20.50 11.92 12.01
C ASN A 44 -21.83 12.34 11.35
N ASP A 45 -21.79 13.14 10.28
CA ASP A 45 -22.99 13.63 9.58
C ASP A 45 -23.27 12.91 8.24
N GLY A 46 -22.46 11.90 7.90
CA GLY A 46 -22.61 11.10 6.68
C GLY A 46 -22.29 11.84 5.37
N LYS A 47 -21.90 13.12 5.42
CA LYS A 47 -21.43 13.87 4.25
C LYS A 47 -19.92 13.70 4.08
N ASP A 48 -19.45 13.90 2.85
CA ASP A 48 -18.02 13.87 2.56
C ASP A 48 -17.24 14.92 3.38
N ILE A 49 -15.98 14.57 3.66
CA ILE A 49 -14.99 15.49 4.20
C ILE A 49 -14.28 16.11 2.98
N LEU A 50 -14.63 17.35 2.67
CA LEU A 50 -13.96 18.11 1.63
C LEU A 50 -12.62 18.63 2.17
N ILE A 51 -11.52 18.04 1.69
CA ILE A 51 -10.16 18.43 2.05
C ILE A 51 -9.54 19.15 0.87
N SER A 52 -9.08 20.37 1.09
CA SER A 52 -8.32 21.15 0.12
C SER A 52 -7.21 21.91 0.84
N GLY A 53 -6.10 22.14 0.15
CA GLY A 53 -4.94 22.79 0.73
C GLY A 53 -3.68 22.58 -0.09
N SER A 54 -2.56 23.10 0.41
CA SER A 54 -1.23 22.84 -0.13
C SER A 54 -0.63 21.57 0.47
N ASN A 55 0.27 20.92 -0.25
CA ASN A 55 1.08 19.80 0.23
C ASN A 55 0.30 18.59 0.79
N LEU A 56 -0.92 18.33 0.32
CA LEU A 56 -1.73 17.18 0.76
C LEU A 56 -1.08 15.81 0.45
N SER A 57 -0.13 15.76 -0.48
CA SER A 57 0.67 14.56 -0.74
C SER A 57 1.48 14.08 0.46
N THR A 58 1.84 14.99 1.39
CA THR A 58 2.59 14.66 2.61
C THR A 58 1.81 13.80 3.60
N ILE A 59 0.48 13.90 3.58
CA ILE A 59 -0.44 13.10 4.41
C ILE A 59 -1.10 11.97 3.61
N GLY A 60 -0.63 11.72 2.38
CA GLY A 60 -1.18 10.67 1.52
C GLY A 60 -2.55 10.99 0.91
N MET A 61 -2.97 12.26 0.87
CA MET A 61 -4.27 12.71 0.36
C MET A 61 -4.16 13.72 -0.80
N GLY A 62 -3.05 13.70 -1.53
CA GLY A 62 -2.88 14.53 -2.73
C GLY A 62 -3.60 13.94 -3.95
N ALA A 63 -3.57 14.68 -5.06
CA ALA A 63 -4.30 14.34 -6.29
C ALA A 63 -3.82 13.07 -7.00
N THR A 64 -2.64 12.54 -6.65
CA THR A 64 -2.08 11.31 -7.25
C THR A 64 -2.19 10.10 -6.32
N GLN A 65 -2.68 10.29 -5.10
CA GLN A 65 -2.85 9.25 -4.11
C GLN A 65 -4.29 8.74 -4.17
N MET A 66 -4.47 7.42 -4.22
CA MET A 66 -5.82 6.87 -4.01
C MET A 66 -6.16 6.82 -2.53
N ILE A 67 -7.40 7.15 -2.20
CA ILE A 67 -7.92 7.32 -0.85
C ILE A 67 -9.19 6.47 -0.73
N SER A 68 -9.35 5.77 0.38
CA SER A 68 -10.57 5.02 0.67
C SER A 68 -11.50 5.86 1.54
N GLN A 69 -12.76 5.96 1.12
CA GLN A 69 -13.82 6.71 1.82
C GLN A 69 -15.11 5.89 1.84
N ALA A 70 -15.85 5.97 2.94
CA ALA A 70 -17.13 5.30 3.08
C ALA A 70 -17.99 6.03 4.13
N SER A 71 -19.32 5.97 3.96
CA SER A 71 -20.28 6.23 5.03
C SER A 71 -20.94 4.91 5.39
N VAL A 72 -21.11 4.65 6.69
CA VAL A 72 -21.59 3.36 7.20
C VAL A 72 -22.78 3.61 8.14
N SER A 73 -23.91 2.96 7.86
CA SER A 73 -25.07 2.97 8.73
C SER A 73 -24.91 2.00 9.90
N LEU A 74 -25.68 2.22 10.98
CA LEU A 74 -25.73 1.32 12.14
C LEU A 74 -26.18 -0.11 11.76
N ARG A 75 -26.92 -0.26 10.66
CA ARG A 75 -27.30 -1.58 10.17
C ARG A 75 -26.11 -2.29 9.54
N GLU A 76 -25.36 -1.60 8.69
CA GLU A 76 -24.19 -2.15 8.00
C GLU A 76 -23.08 -2.52 8.99
N SER A 77 -22.92 -1.76 10.08
CA SER A 77 -21.94 -2.07 11.13
C SER A 77 -22.19 -3.39 11.87
N LYS A 78 -23.37 -4.00 11.72
CA LYS A 78 -23.70 -5.32 12.31
C LYS A 78 -23.36 -6.48 11.40
N GLY A 79 -23.12 -6.22 10.12
CA GLY A 79 -22.79 -7.23 9.12
C GLY A 79 -21.30 -7.56 9.08
N ARG A 80 -20.91 -8.38 8.11
CA ARG A 80 -19.50 -8.49 7.73
C ARG A 80 -19.07 -7.17 7.09
N ILE A 81 -17.95 -6.62 7.55
CA ILE A 81 -17.39 -5.38 7.02
C ILE A 81 -16.78 -5.69 5.65
N ASP A 82 -17.21 -4.95 4.62
CA ASP A 82 -16.64 -5.01 3.26
C ASP A 82 -15.16 -4.59 3.27
N THR A 83 -14.33 -5.14 2.38
CA THR A 83 -12.89 -4.86 2.35
C THR A 83 -12.57 -3.39 2.12
N ASN A 84 -13.35 -2.69 1.28
CA ASN A 84 -13.15 -1.26 1.01
C ASN A 84 -13.60 -0.41 2.19
N VAL A 85 -14.69 -0.81 2.84
CA VAL A 85 -15.16 -0.18 4.08
C VAL A 85 -14.14 -0.39 5.21
N ALA A 86 -13.55 -1.58 5.33
CA ALA A 86 -12.50 -1.87 6.31
C ALA A 86 -11.25 -1.00 6.10
N ASP A 87 -10.83 -0.78 4.85
CA ASP A 87 -9.72 0.12 4.55
C ASP A 87 -10.06 1.58 4.90
N ALA A 88 -11.28 2.03 4.59
CA ALA A 88 -11.78 3.37 4.96
C ALA A 88 -11.89 3.55 6.49
N MET A 89 -12.20 2.48 7.24
CA MET A 89 -12.25 2.46 8.70
C MET A 89 -10.87 2.38 9.36
N GLY A 90 -9.78 2.28 8.58
CA GLY A 90 -8.41 2.27 9.09
C GLY A 90 -7.93 0.91 9.61
N PHE A 91 -8.55 -0.19 9.20
CA PHE A 91 -8.15 -1.53 9.67
C PHE A 91 -6.80 -1.96 9.10
N ASN A 92 -6.43 -1.44 7.91
CA ASN A 92 -5.23 -1.84 7.21
C ASN A 92 -4.13 -0.78 7.32
N ALA A 93 -2.96 -1.19 7.82
CA ALA A 93 -1.78 -0.33 7.93
C ALA A 93 -1.23 0.10 6.55
N TYR A 94 -1.46 -0.72 5.52
CA TYR A 94 -1.16 -0.41 4.13
C TYR A 94 -2.41 -0.63 3.29
N LYS A 95 -2.46 0.05 2.15
CA LYS A 95 -3.64 0.13 1.29
C LYS A 95 -4.15 -1.25 0.87
N GLY A 96 -5.44 -1.49 1.11
CA GLY A 96 -6.15 -2.71 0.70
C GLY A 96 -5.89 -3.94 1.60
N GLY A 97 -4.96 -3.87 2.58
CA GLY A 97 -4.74 -4.92 3.59
C GLY A 97 -4.24 -6.28 3.08
N GLY A 98 -4.26 -6.50 1.76
CA GLY A 98 -3.91 -7.75 1.11
C GLY A 98 -2.49 -7.73 0.53
N LYS A 99 -2.38 -7.95 -0.77
CA LYS A 99 -1.11 -7.87 -1.50
C LYS A 99 -0.72 -6.41 -1.72
N MET A 100 0.56 -6.11 -1.64
CA MET A 100 1.07 -4.77 -1.93
C MET A 100 1.06 -4.53 -3.45
N ILE A 101 0.49 -3.42 -3.92
CA ILE A 101 0.57 -3.05 -5.34
C ILE A 101 1.90 -2.32 -5.59
N VAL A 102 2.64 -2.76 -6.61
CA VAL A 102 3.86 -2.09 -7.08
C VAL A 102 3.77 -1.79 -8.56
N THR A 103 4.36 -0.67 -8.96
CA THR A 103 4.44 -0.23 -10.35
C THR A 103 5.64 -0.87 -11.03
N GLN A 104 5.62 -2.21 -11.17
CA GLN A 104 6.61 -2.98 -11.92
C GLN A 104 5.95 -4.00 -12.82
N SER A 105 6.63 -4.42 -13.88
CA SER A 105 6.11 -5.37 -14.87
C SER A 105 6.17 -6.83 -14.42
N SER A 106 7.09 -7.17 -13.51
CA SER A 106 7.29 -8.55 -13.03
C SER A 106 8.08 -8.59 -11.73
N VAL A 107 8.11 -9.77 -11.10
CA VAL A 107 8.98 -10.06 -9.95
C VAL A 107 10.46 -9.84 -10.30
N SER A 108 10.90 -10.25 -11.49
CA SER A 108 12.28 -10.04 -11.93
C SER A 108 12.63 -8.56 -12.06
N ALA A 109 11.73 -7.74 -12.61
CA ALA A 109 11.93 -6.30 -12.69
C ALA A 109 12.01 -5.64 -11.29
N LEU A 110 11.18 -6.10 -10.34
CA LEU A 110 11.25 -5.63 -8.95
C LEU A 110 12.56 -6.03 -8.27
N MET A 111 13.00 -7.29 -8.42
CA MET A 111 14.23 -7.77 -7.79
C MET A 111 15.49 -7.15 -8.40
N GLU A 112 15.50 -6.80 -9.68
CA GLU A 112 16.62 -6.10 -10.32
C GLU A 112 16.55 -4.57 -10.16
N THR A 113 15.53 -4.04 -9.49
CA THR A 113 15.46 -2.59 -9.21
C THR A 113 16.64 -2.18 -8.34
N ALA A 114 17.28 -1.06 -8.67
CA ALA A 114 18.40 -0.53 -7.90
C ALA A 114 18.02 -0.41 -6.41
N GLY A 115 18.85 -1.03 -5.56
CA GLY A 115 18.68 -1.03 -4.10
C GLY A 115 17.56 -1.91 -3.55
N SER A 116 16.99 -2.80 -4.37
CA SER A 116 16.16 -3.93 -3.90
C SER A 116 16.88 -4.85 -2.90
N GLY A 117 18.22 -4.86 -2.93
CA GLY A 117 19.04 -5.83 -2.20
C GLY A 117 18.96 -7.26 -2.74
N MET A 118 18.35 -7.43 -3.93
CA MET A 118 18.01 -8.72 -4.54
C MET A 118 18.55 -8.87 -5.98
N SER A 119 19.30 -7.90 -6.47
CA SER A 119 19.87 -7.93 -7.82
C SER A 119 20.90 -9.04 -7.97
N THR A 120 21.29 -9.33 -9.22
CA THR A 120 22.40 -10.23 -9.51
C THR A 120 23.66 -9.85 -8.69
N GLY A 121 24.29 -10.82 -8.03
CA GLY A 121 25.46 -10.63 -7.16
C GLY A 121 25.15 -10.31 -5.69
N SER A 122 23.88 -10.10 -5.32
CA SER A 122 23.46 -9.85 -3.93
C SER A 122 23.48 -11.08 -3.02
N GLY A 123 23.59 -12.29 -3.59
CA GLY A 123 23.38 -13.56 -2.88
C GLY A 123 21.90 -13.95 -2.71
N PHE A 124 20.96 -13.06 -3.05
CA PHE A 124 19.52 -13.29 -2.93
C PHE A 124 18.77 -13.16 -4.27
N SER A 125 19.50 -13.17 -5.38
CA SER A 125 18.93 -13.08 -6.73
C SER A 125 18.03 -14.27 -7.06
N ILE A 126 17.27 -14.15 -8.14
CA ILE A 126 16.46 -15.27 -8.67
C ILE A 126 17.39 -16.46 -8.94
N GLY A 127 17.02 -17.64 -8.44
CA GLY A 127 17.84 -18.85 -8.56
C GLY A 127 18.96 -18.99 -7.52
N SER A 128 19.05 -18.12 -6.51
CA SER A 128 20.02 -18.23 -5.40
C SER A 128 19.76 -19.38 -4.41
N GLY A 129 18.68 -20.15 -4.59
CA GLY A 129 18.25 -21.20 -3.65
C GLY A 129 17.45 -20.69 -2.44
N HIS A 130 17.33 -19.36 -2.26
CA HIS A 130 16.55 -18.75 -1.18
C HIS A 130 15.08 -18.47 -1.53
N ASN A 131 14.66 -18.68 -2.78
CA ASN A 131 13.27 -18.58 -3.26
C ASN A 131 12.51 -17.26 -2.93
N TYR A 132 13.23 -16.14 -2.76
CA TYR A 132 12.61 -14.82 -2.52
C TYR A 132 11.64 -14.38 -3.63
N SER A 133 11.87 -14.81 -4.88
CA SER A 133 10.97 -14.53 -6.00
C SER A 133 9.56 -15.07 -5.78
N GLU A 134 9.41 -16.23 -5.13
CA GLU A 134 8.09 -16.81 -4.83
C GLU A 134 7.36 -16.02 -3.75
N ILE A 135 8.10 -15.50 -2.77
CA ILE A 135 7.55 -14.63 -1.72
C ILE A 135 6.97 -13.36 -2.35
N TYR A 136 7.73 -12.69 -3.23
CA TYR A 136 7.26 -11.51 -3.93
C TYR A 136 6.08 -11.81 -4.85
N ALA A 137 6.13 -12.89 -5.65
CA ALA A 137 5.03 -13.30 -6.53
C ALA A 137 3.71 -13.50 -5.77
N ASN A 138 3.78 -14.05 -4.55
CA ASN A 138 2.59 -14.33 -3.75
C ASN A 138 2.06 -13.11 -2.99
N ASN A 139 2.91 -12.16 -2.59
CA ASN A 139 2.52 -11.05 -1.71
C ASN A 139 2.42 -9.69 -2.42
N VAL A 140 2.80 -9.60 -3.70
CA VAL A 140 2.82 -8.36 -4.48
C VAL A 140 1.93 -8.48 -5.72
N VAL A 141 1.22 -7.41 -6.05
CA VAL A 141 0.51 -7.23 -7.33
C VAL A 141 1.34 -6.32 -8.21
N PHE A 142 1.68 -6.80 -9.39
CA PHE A 142 2.44 -6.07 -10.40
C PHE A 142 1.46 -5.38 -11.34
N ALA A 143 1.38 -4.06 -11.27
CA ALA A 143 0.46 -3.29 -12.10
C ALA A 143 1.18 -2.10 -12.73
N THR A 144 1.30 -2.12 -14.05
CA THR A 144 1.88 -1.03 -14.85
C THR A 144 0.82 -0.09 -15.40
N ALA A 145 -0.46 -0.44 -15.28
CA ALA A 145 -1.59 0.35 -15.74
C ALA A 145 -2.68 0.41 -14.67
N PHE A 146 -3.38 1.55 -14.60
CA PHE A 146 -4.46 1.80 -13.65
C PHE A 146 -5.56 0.74 -13.76
N SER A 147 -5.98 0.39 -14.98
CA SER A 147 -7.02 -0.62 -15.20
C SER A 147 -6.64 -2.02 -14.74
N VAL A 148 -5.35 -2.36 -14.75
CA VAL A 148 -4.86 -3.64 -14.24
C VAL A 148 -4.91 -3.66 -12.71
N ALA A 149 -4.63 -2.53 -12.07
CA ALA A 149 -4.68 -2.41 -10.62
C ALA A 149 -6.11 -2.36 -10.06
N PHE A 150 -7.03 -1.70 -10.77
CA PHE A 150 -8.35 -1.32 -10.23
C PHE A 150 -9.55 -1.91 -10.99
N GLY A 151 -9.32 -2.65 -12.07
CA GLY A 151 -10.38 -3.24 -12.88
C GLY A 151 -11.24 -2.23 -13.66
N VAL A 152 -10.92 -0.94 -13.61
CA VAL A 152 -11.64 0.16 -14.30
C VAL A 152 -10.66 1.08 -15.02
N SER A 153 -11.05 1.65 -16.16
CA SER A 153 -10.21 2.64 -16.84
C SER A 153 -10.24 3.98 -16.10
N ALA A 154 -9.13 4.71 -16.13
CA ALA A 154 -9.05 6.03 -15.50
C ALA A 154 -10.08 7.01 -16.08
N ASP A 155 -10.33 6.92 -17.40
CA ASP A 155 -11.30 7.78 -18.09
C ASP A 155 -12.74 7.51 -17.66
N ALA A 156 -13.10 6.25 -17.36
CA ALA A 156 -14.44 5.89 -16.90
C ALA A 156 -14.79 6.47 -15.53
N VAL A 157 -13.78 6.82 -14.74
CA VAL A 157 -13.91 7.39 -13.39
C VAL A 157 -13.30 8.79 -13.30
N ALA A 158 -13.22 9.51 -14.42
CA ALA A 158 -12.65 10.85 -14.45
C ALA A 158 -13.29 11.75 -13.38
N GLY A 159 -12.45 12.45 -12.61
CA GLY A 159 -12.87 13.28 -11.46
C GLY A 159 -12.99 12.52 -10.13
N ASN A 160 -13.17 11.19 -10.15
CA ASN A 160 -13.26 10.33 -8.96
C ASN A 160 -12.23 9.20 -8.95
N SER A 161 -11.24 9.24 -9.85
CA SER A 161 -10.27 8.17 -10.05
C SER A 161 -9.47 7.83 -8.80
N GLN A 162 -9.26 8.81 -7.91
CA GLN A 162 -8.58 8.59 -6.63
C GLN A 162 -9.40 7.79 -5.60
N PHE A 163 -10.68 7.52 -5.85
CA PHE A 163 -11.58 6.86 -4.89
C PHE A 163 -12.06 5.48 -5.34
N VAL A 164 -11.47 4.91 -6.39
CA VAL A 164 -11.87 3.57 -6.83
C VAL A 164 -11.45 2.49 -5.83
N ASN A 165 -12.27 1.45 -5.76
CA ASN A 165 -12.09 0.30 -4.87
C ASN A 165 -10.91 -0.59 -5.30
N PHE A 166 -10.45 -1.43 -4.37
CA PHE A 166 -9.35 -2.40 -4.54
C PHE A 166 -9.87 -3.83 -4.66
#